data_AF-A0A8J4UD71-F1
#
_entry.id   AF-A0A8J4UD71-F1
#
_cell.length_a   1.000
_cell.length_b   1.000
_cell.length_c   1.000
_cell.angle_alpha   90.00
_cell.angle_beta   90.00
_cell.angle_gamma   90.00
#
_symmetry.space_group_name_H-M   'P 1'
#
loop_
_entity.id
_entity.type
_entity.pdbx_description
1 polymer ?
#
loop_
_entity_poly.entity_id
_entity_poly.type
_entity_poly.pdbx_seq_one_letter_code
_entity_poly.pdbx_strand_id
1 'polypeptide(L)'
;CGGSNTQAHTQQSQTECGKERGDEGSLGFKTKDAYIIVAAGNDQQFVKVCKVLNLNELAENPKYKSNTLRVQHRKELLQLLAARFSEESTANWLRRFEGTGVPCGPINSIQQVFSDPQVVHNGLILELDHPTSGRISVPGPAVRFNSFEFDRPAPPPVVGQHTVEVLKGILGYRSHGYEVLGEHWEVLSCFQFGFR
;
A
#
# COMPACT_ATOMS: atom_id res chain seq x y z
N CYS A 1 15.70 28.21 10.07
CA CYS A 1 14.73 27.57 11.00
C CYS A 1 13.61 26.95 10.18
N GLY A 2 13.33 25.66 10.37
CA GLY A 2 12.09 25.01 9.91
C GLY A 2 12.18 24.35 8.53
N GLY A 3 12.87 23.22 8.43
CA GLY A 3 12.94 22.43 7.20
C GLY A 3 13.11 20.94 7.50
N SER A 4 12.26 20.39 8.38
CA SER A 4 12.37 18.99 8.81
C SER A 4 11.04 18.39 9.23
N ASN A 5 9.90 18.82 8.65
CA ASN A 5 8.59 18.29 9.05
C ASN A 5 7.69 17.78 7.93
N THR A 6 8.00 17.97 6.64
CA THR A 6 7.06 17.57 5.58
C THR A 6 7.05 16.05 5.33
N GLN A 7 8.21 15.38 5.39
CA GLN A 7 8.27 13.92 5.23
C GLN A 7 7.73 13.16 6.45
N ALA A 8 7.89 13.72 7.65
CA ALA A 8 7.31 13.16 8.87
C ALA A 8 5.78 13.27 8.88
N HIS A 9 5.23 14.38 8.37
CA HIS A 9 3.78 14.57 8.32
C HIS A 9 3.09 13.65 7.31
N THR A 10 3.74 13.32 6.19
CA THR A 10 3.22 12.34 5.20
C THR A 10 3.35 10.90 5.71
N GLN A 11 4.40 10.57 6.46
CA GLN A 11 4.53 9.25 7.11
C GLN A 11 3.52 9.06 8.25
N GLN A 12 3.26 10.10 9.05
CA GLN A 12 2.20 10.07 10.07
C GLN A 12 0.81 9.97 9.45
N SER A 13 0.50 10.74 8.40
CA SER A 13 -0.83 10.73 7.79
C SER A 13 -1.17 9.42 7.08
N GLN A 14 -0.19 8.72 6.50
CA GLN A 14 -0.40 7.38 5.93
C GLN A 14 -0.52 6.28 7.00
N THR A 15 0.17 6.43 8.13
CA THR A 15 0.02 5.53 9.29
C THR A 15 -1.32 5.76 10.01
N GLU A 16 -1.84 6.98 9.99
CA GLU A 16 -3.12 7.37 10.58
C GLU A 16 -4.33 7.06 9.69
N CYS A 17 -4.18 7.09 8.35
CA CYS A 17 -5.25 6.72 7.42
C CYS A 17 -5.71 5.26 7.58
N GLY A 18 -4.83 4.37 8.06
CA GLY A 18 -5.18 3.00 8.45
C GLY A 18 -5.83 2.86 9.84
N LYS A 19 -5.78 3.91 10.66
CA LYS A 19 -6.21 3.89 12.07
C LYS A 19 -7.61 4.48 12.27
N GLU A 20 -8.03 5.40 11.40
CA GLU A 20 -9.30 6.14 11.56
C GLU A 20 -10.48 5.59 10.73
N ARG A 21 -10.28 4.62 9.84
CA ARG A 21 -11.40 3.84 9.24
C ARG A 21 -11.82 2.68 10.15
N GLY A 22 -12.14 3.02 11.39
CA GLY A 22 -12.39 2.08 12.48
C GLY A 22 -13.75 1.39 12.50
N ASP A 23 -14.67 1.66 11.57
CA ASP A 23 -16.08 1.25 11.77
C ASP A 23 -16.74 0.38 10.69
N GLU A 24 -16.04 -0.05 9.64
CA GLU A 24 -16.61 -0.99 8.67
C GLU A 24 -15.61 -2.08 8.26
N GLY A 25 -15.56 -3.18 9.02
CA GLY A 25 -15.06 -4.45 8.48
C GLY A 25 -13.58 -4.81 8.71
N SER A 26 -12.79 -4.01 9.41
CA SER A 26 -11.37 -4.36 9.62
C SER A 26 -11.22 -5.61 10.50
N LEU A 27 -10.70 -6.67 9.88
CA LEU A 27 -10.31 -7.95 10.51
C LEU A 27 -8.81 -7.96 10.88
N GLY A 28 -8.22 -6.77 11.07
CA GLY A 28 -6.83 -6.57 11.46
C GLY A 28 -6.68 -6.57 12.98
N PHE A 29 -5.80 -7.42 13.51
CA PHE A 29 -5.50 -7.56 14.93
C PHE A 29 -4.04 -7.24 15.19
N LYS A 30 -3.78 -6.51 16.28
CA LYS A 30 -2.42 -6.29 16.77
C LYS A 30 -1.90 -7.58 17.41
N THR A 31 -0.71 -8.01 17.01
CA THR A 31 0.02 -9.12 17.61
C THR A 31 1.12 -8.59 18.52
N LYS A 32 1.96 -9.47 19.07
CA LYS A 32 3.08 -9.06 19.94
C LYS A 32 4.12 -8.18 19.23
N ASP A 33 4.31 -8.39 17.92
CA ASP A 33 5.39 -7.79 17.13
C ASP A 33 4.92 -6.96 15.93
N ALA A 34 3.70 -7.19 15.42
CA ALA A 34 3.15 -6.47 14.27
C ALA A 34 1.61 -6.52 14.26
N TYR A 35 1.03 -6.72 13.07
CA TYR A 35 -0.40 -6.87 12.85
C TYR A 35 -0.68 -8.03 11.90
N ILE A 36 -1.80 -8.70 12.11
CA ILE A 36 -2.30 -9.81 11.28
C ILE A 36 -3.73 -9.53 10.85
N ILE A 37 -4.07 -9.85 9.60
CA ILE A 37 -5.45 -9.89 9.12
C ILE A 37 -5.92 -11.33 9.11
N VAL A 38 -7.12 -11.59 9.62
CA VAL A 38 -7.73 -12.93 9.62
C VAL A 38 -9.17 -12.86 9.09
N ALA A 39 -9.41 -13.40 7.91
CA ALA A 39 -10.72 -13.37 7.27
C ALA A 39 -11.59 -14.57 7.66
N ALA A 40 -12.63 -14.34 8.48
CA ALA A 40 -13.66 -15.32 8.78
C ALA A 40 -14.99 -14.92 8.12
N GLY A 41 -15.08 -15.15 6.80
CA GLY A 41 -16.24 -14.77 5.99
C GLY A 41 -17.48 -15.63 6.17
N ASN A 42 -17.37 -16.78 6.86
CA ASN A 42 -18.51 -17.65 7.17
C ASN A 42 -18.36 -18.33 8.54
N ASP A 43 -19.43 -19.00 8.99
CA ASP A 43 -19.49 -19.65 10.31
C ASP A 43 -18.47 -20.78 10.47
N GLN A 44 -18.19 -21.55 9.41
CA GLN A 44 -17.19 -22.61 9.46
C GLN A 44 -15.77 -22.06 9.64
N GLN A 45 -15.45 -20.96 8.95
CA GLN A 45 -14.18 -20.26 9.13
C GLN A 45 -14.06 -19.66 10.54
N PHE A 46 -15.14 -19.11 11.09
CA PHE A 46 -15.15 -18.60 12.46
C PHE A 46 -14.85 -19.69 13.49
N VAL A 47 -15.49 -20.87 13.37
CA VAL A 47 -15.21 -22.03 14.23
C VAL A 47 -13.72 -22.42 14.15
N LYS A 48 -13.14 -22.43 12.95
CA LYS A 48 -11.71 -22.71 12.77
C LYS A 48 -10.81 -21.66 13.42
N VAL A 49 -11.16 -20.37 13.32
CA VAL A 49 -10.45 -19.29 14.01
C VAL A 49 -10.49 -19.50 15.53
N CYS A 50 -11.68 -19.72 16.09
CA CYS A 50 -11.85 -20.02 17.52
C CYS A 50 -10.99 -21.20 17.96
N LYS A 51 -10.95 -22.27 17.15
CA LYS A 51 -10.12 -23.45 17.42
C LYS A 51 -8.62 -23.12 17.45
N VAL A 52 -8.12 -22.35 16.47
CA VAL A 52 -6.70 -21.93 16.41
C VAL A 52 -6.33 -21.04 17.60
N LEU A 53 -7.27 -20.20 18.04
CA LEU A 53 -7.08 -19.30 19.17
C LEU A 53 -7.27 -19.98 20.53
N ASN A 54 -7.71 -21.24 20.57
CA ASN A 54 -8.14 -21.95 21.78
C ASN A 54 -9.29 -21.24 22.52
N LEU A 55 -10.23 -20.67 21.77
CA LEU A 55 -11.43 -19.98 22.26
C LEU A 55 -12.70 -20.66 21.73
N ASN A 56 -12.79 -21.98 21.89
CA ASN A 56 -13.88 -22.80 21.33
C ASN A 56 -15.25 -22.38 21.90
N GLU A 57 -15.28 -21.93 23.13
CA GLU A 57 -16.46 -21.39 23.82
C GLU A 57 -17.08 -20.20 23.08
N LEU A 58 -16.29 -19.41 22.34
CA LEU A 58 -16.83 -18.32 21.52
C LEU A 58 -17.61 -18.85 20.32
N ALA A 59 -17.21 -19.98 19.74
CA ALA A 59 -17.93 -20.59 18.63
C ALA A 59 -19.28 -21.20 19.07
N GLU A 60 -19.35 -21.66 20.32
CA GLU A 60 -20.57 -22.25 20.91
C GLU A 60 -21.52 -21.17 21.49
N ASN A 61 -21.01 -19.97 21.77
CA ASN A 61 -21.79 -18.89 22.33
C ASN A 61 -22.95 -18.48 21.40
N PRO A 62 -24.20 -18.47 21.88
CA PRO A 62 -25.36 -18.04 21.09
C PRO A 62 -25.19 -16.65 20.44
N LYS A 63 -24.43 -15.74 21.07
CA LYS A 63 -24.14 -14.40 20.53
C LYS A 63 -23.27 -14.40 19.26
N TYR A 64 -22.48 -15.45 19.02
CA TYR A 64 -21.49 -15.48 17.94
C TYR A 64 -21.71 -16.64 16.94
N LYS A 65 -22.79 -17.39 17.13
CA LYS A 65 -23.08 -18.62 16.38
C LYS A 65 -23.23 -18.40 14.88
N SER A 66 -23.84 -17.28 14.46
CA SER A 66 -24.02 -16.94 13.04
C SER A 66 -23.32 -15.63 12.70
N ASN A 67 -23.02 -15.44 11.41
CA ASN A 67 -22.40 -14.21 10.94
C ASN A 67 -23.21 -12.96 11.28
N THR A 68 -24.54 -13.02 11.15
CA THR A 68 -25.45 -11.93 11.51
C THR A 68 -25.30 -11.53 12.97
N LEU A 69 -25.23 -12.53 13.87
CA LEU A 69 -25.08 -12.30 15.31
C LEU A 69 -23.69 -11.75 15.63
N ARG A 70 -22.64 -12.24 14.97
CA ARG A 70 -21.28 -11.68 15.11
C ARG A 70 -21.20 -10.23 14.65
N VAL A 71 -21.93 -9.84 13.61
CA VAL A 71 -22.00 -8.43 13.17
C VAL A 71 -22.70 -7.57 14.23
N GLN A 72 -23.80 -8.06 14.82
CA GLN A 72 -24.52 -7.35 15.90
C GLN A 72 -23.67 -7.17 17.16
N HIS A 73 -22.86 -8.19 17.51
CA HIS A 73 -21.99 -8.19 18.69
C HIS A 73 -20.51 -7.93 18.36
N ARG A 74 -20.23 -7.30 17.22
CA ARG A 74 -18.88 -7.17 16.65
C ARG A 74 -17.89 -6.53 17.62
N LYS A 75 -18.29 -5.45 18.29
CA LYS A 75 -17.39 -4.69 19.18
C LYS A 75 -16.87 -5.55 20.34
N GLU A 76 -17.76 -6.31 20.98
CA GLU A 76 -17.44 -7.25 22.06
C GLU A 76 -16.51 -8.37 21.54
N LEU A 77 -16.88 -8.97 20.39
CA LEU A 77 -16.11 -10.05 19.78
C LEU A 77 -14.69 -9.62 19.40
N LEU A 78 -14.53 -8.46 18.75
CA LEU A 78 -13.23 -7.97 18.32
C LEU A 78 -12.30 -7.67 19.49
N GLN A 79 -12.82 -7.20 20.63
CA GLN A 79 -12.01 -6.98 21.84
C GLN A 79 -11.45 -8.30 22.39
N LEU A 80 -12.28 -9.34 22.45
CA LEU A 80 -11.85 -10.68 22.91
C LEU A 80 -10.79 -11.27 21.98
N LEU A 81 -11.02 -11.19 20.66
CA LEU A 81 -10.06 -11.66 19.66
C LEU A 81 -8.75 -10.86 19.72
N ALA A 82 -8.82 -9.53 19.80
CA ALA A 82 -7.64 -8.67 19.87
C ALA A 82 -6.78 -8.96 21.11
N ALA A 83 -7.41 -9.18 22.27
CA ALA A 83 -6.69 -9.58 23.48
C ALA A 83 -5.89 -10.87 23.23
N ARG A 84 -6.53 -11.88 22.63
CA ARG A 84 -5.88 -13.16 22.35
C ARG A 84 -4.76 -13.05 21.30
N PHE A 85 -4.98 -12.34 20.20
CA PHE A 85 -3.97 -12.14 19.16
C PHE A 85 -2.71 -11.43 19.68
N SER A 86 -2.85 -10.56 20.68
CA SER A 86 -1.73 -9.82 21.26
C SER A 86 -0.72 -10.68 22.05
N GLU A 87 -1.07 -11.92 22.39
CA GLU A 87 -0.26 -12.78 23.26
C GLU A 87 0.93 -13.44 22.53
N GLU A 88 0.87 -13.57 21.20
CA GLU A 88 1.91 -14.24 20.42
C GLU A 88 2.39 -13.41 19.22
N SER A 89 3.53 -13.80 18.66
CA SER A 89 4.10 -13.17 17.46
C SER A 89 3.27 -13.49 16.21
N THR A 90 3.33 -12.60 15.23
CA THR A 90 2.67 -12.75 13.93
C THR A 90 3.08 -14.05 13.24
N ALA A 91 4.37 -14.38 13.25
CA ALA A 91 4.89 -15.60 12.64
C ALA A 91 4.34 -16.88 13.30
N ASN A 92 4.16 -16.89 14.62
CA ASN A 92 3.57 -18.03 15.32
C ASN A 92 2.09 -18.19 14.97
N TRP A 93 1.35 -17.07 14.87
CA TRP A 93 -0.03 -17.11 14.42
C TRP A 93 -0.16 -17.65 13.00
N LEU A 94 0.60 -17.11 12.06
CA LEU A 94 0.59 -17.57 10.67
C LEU A 94 0.86 -19.08 10.56
N ARG A 95 1.83 -19.61 11.31
CA ARG A 95 2.11 -21.06 11.37
C ARG A 95 0.92 -21.86 11.91
N ARG A 96 0.19 -21.34 12.90
CA ARG A 96 -1.00 -22.03 13.44
C ARG A 96 -2.21 -21.99 12.52
N PHE A 97 -2.31 -20.96 11.68
CA PHE A 97 -3.36 -20.86 10.66
C PHE A 97 -3.03 -21.66 9.39
N GLU A 98 -1.78 -22.05 9.19
CA GLU A 98 -1.35 -22.85 8.04
C GLU A 98 -2.15 -24.16 7.94
N GLY A 99 -2.63 -24.47 6.73
CA GLY A 99 -3.44 -25.67 6.48
C GLY A 99 -4.89 -25.64 7.00
N THR A 100 -5.31 -24.61 7.74
CA THR A 100 -6.68 -24.52 8.27
C THR A 100 -7.71 -24.14 7.19
N GLY A 101 -7.26 -23.53 6.10
CA GLY A 101 -8.11 -22.94 5.05
C GLY A 101 -8.78 -21.63 5.47
N VAL A 102 -8.35 -21.02 6.58
CA VAL A 102 -8.74 -19.65 6.95
C VAL A 102 -7.77 -18.68 6.26
N PRO A 103 -8.26 -17.75 5.41
CA PRO A 103 -7.40 -16.73 4.83
C PRO A 103 -6.84 -15.80 5.91
N CYS A 104 -5.52 -15.73 6.01
CA CYS A 104 -4.83 -14.84 6.93
C CYS A 104 -3.50 -14.36 6.32
N GLY A 105 -3.01 -13.22 6.79
CA GLY A 105 -1.75 -12.66 6.34
C GLY A 105 -1.25 -11.52 7.23
N PRO A 106 0.07 -11.25 7.23
CA PRO A 106 0.62 -10.10 7.95
C PRO A 106 0.20 -8.79 7.29
N ILE A 107 0.12 -7.72 8.08
CA ILE A 107 0.07 -6.35 7.54
C ILE A 107 1.51 -5.86 7.39
N ASN A 108 1.99 -5.80 6.16
CA ASN A 108 3.35 -5.39 5.84
C ASN A 108 3.51 -3.86 5.89
N SER A 109 4.66 -3.39 6.39
CA SER A 109 5.11 -2.00 6.21
C SER A 109 5.53 -1.76 4.76
N ILE A 110 5.63 -0.48 4.36
CA ILE A 110 6.09 -0.12 3.01
C ILE A 110 7.44 -0.77 2.70
N GLN A 111 8.40 -0.71 3.63
CA GLN A 111 9.72 -1.32 3.45
C GLN A 111 9.66 -2.85 3.29
N GLN A 112 8.76 -3.52 4.04
CA GLN A 112 8.55 -4.96 3.92
C GLN A 112 7.93 -5.33 2.56
N VAL A 113 7.02 -4.51 2.02
CA VAL A 113 6.43 -4.73 0.69
C VAL A 113 7.51 -4.75 -0.39
N PHE A 114 8.45 -3.80 -0.39
CA PHE A 114 9.53 -3.77 -1.39
C PHE A 114 10.47 -4.99 -1.32
N SER A 115 10.55 -5.63 -0.15
CA SER A 115 11.40 -6.80 0.09
C SER A 115 10.64 -8.12 0.03
N ASP A 116 9.33 -8.09 -0.24
CA ASP A 116 8.47 -9.27 -0.18
C ASP A 116 8.83 -10.24 -1.31
N PRO A 117 9.02 -11.55 -1.02
CA PRO A 117 9.39 -12.53 -2.04
C PRO A 117 8.45 -12.55 -3.24
N GLN A 118 7.16 -12.32 -3.05
CA GLN A 118 6.18 -12.29 -4.13
C GLN A 118 6.30 -11.01 -4.96
N VAL A 119 6.61 -9.87 -4.34
CA VAL A 119 6.87 -8.60 -5.04
C VAL A 119 8.12 -8.70 -5.91
N VAL A 120 9.19 -9.29 -5.37
CA VAL A 120 10.46 -9.52 -6.09
C VAL A 120 10.26 -10.54 -7.21
N HIS A 121 9.62 -11.68 -6.93
CA HIS A 121 9.34 -12.71 -7.94
C HIS A 121 8.50 -12.18 -9.10
N ASN A 122 7.53 -11.32 -8.79
CA ASN A 122 6.67 -10.70 -9.79
C ASN A 122 7.27 -9.43 -10.40
N GLY A 123 8.53 -9.08 -10.12
CA GLY A 123 9.21 -7.93 -10.72
C GLY A 123 8.37 -6.65 -10.64
N LEU A 124 7.63 -6.47 -9.53
CA LEU A 124 6.67 -5.37 -9.39
C LEU A 124 7.35 -4.04 -9.04
N ILE A 125 8.66 -4.06 -8.83
CA ILE A 125 9.47 -2.88 -8.59
C ILE A 125 10.42 -2.72 -9.76
N LEU A 126 10.38 -1.55 -10.40
CA LEU A 126 11.28 -1.16 -11.47
C LEU A 126 12.34 -0.22 -10.90
N GLU A 127 13.60 -0.52 -11.22
CA GLU A 127 14.73 0.34 -10.90
C GLU A 127 15.06 1.19 -12.12
N LEU A 128 14.99 2.52 -11.98
CA LEU A 128 15.22 3.48 -13.06
C LEU A 128 16.27 4.51 -12.66
N ASP A 129 17.12 4.93 -13.60
CA ASP A 129 18.05 6.02 -13.37
C ASP A 129 17.40 7.35 -13.78
N HIS A 130 17.06 8.19 -12.79
CA HIS A 130 16.47 9.51 -12.99
C HIS A 130 17.56 10.60 -13.11
N PRO A 131 17.50 11.49 -14.10
CA PRO A 131 18.55 12.48 -14.37
C PRO A 131 18.95 13.36 -13.18
N THR A 132 18.01 13.68 -12.28
CA THR A 132 18.27 14.54 -11.10
C THR A 132 18.22 13.80 -9.77
N SER A 133 17.62 12.61 -9.73
CA SER A 133 17.35 11.88 -8.47
C SER A 133 18.20 10.61 -8.34
N GLY A 134 19.04 10.31 -9.33
CA GLY A 134 19.83 9.09 -9.36
C GLY A 134 18.94 7.86 -9.54
N ARG A 135 19.36 6.73 -8.97
CA ARG A 135 18.58 5.49 -9.02
C ARG A 135 17.33 5.60 -8.15
N ILE A 136 16.18 5.35 -8.75
CA ILE A 136 14.87 5.36 -8.09
C ILE A 136 14.14 4.03 -8.28
N SER A 137 13.39 3.60 -7.27
CA SER A 137 12.51 2.43 -7.29
C SER A 137 11.07 2.89 -7.49
N VAL A 138 10.40 2.40 -8.53
CA VAL A 138 8.98 2.73 -8.82
C VAL A 138 8.13 1.46 -8.96
N PRO A 139 6.85 1.48 -8.56
CA PRO A 139 5.94 0.38 -8.85
C PRO A 139 5.81 0.17 -10.36
N GLY A 140 6.02 -1.07 -10.79
CA GLY A 140 5.78 -1.51 -12.16
C GLY A 140 4.30 -1.78 -12.45
N PRO A 141 3.98 -2.22 -13.67
CA PRO A 141 2.62 -2.59 -14.04
C PRO A 141 2.05 -3.68 -13.11
N ALA A 142 0.85 -3.45 -12.58
CA ALA A 142 0.18 -4.41 -11.69
C ALA A 142 -0.29 -5.68 -12.40
N VAL A 143 -0.33 -5.67 -13.73
CA VAL A 143 -0.83 -6.77 -14.56
C VAL A 143 0.22 -7.15 -15.60
N ARG A 144 0.37 -8.45 -15.84
CA ARG A 144 1.23 -9.02 -16.89
C ARG A 144 0.37 -9.60 -18.00
N PHE A 145 0.82 -9.41 -19.24
CA PHE A 145 0.15 -9.92 -20.44
C PHE A 145 1.09 -10.87 -21.16
N ASN A 146 0.58 -12.01 -21.64
CA ASN A 146 1.40 -12.98 -22.38
C ASN A 146 1.85 -12.47 -23.77
N SER A 147 1.09 -11.53 -24.34
CA SER A 147 1.31 -11.00 -25.70
C SER A 147 1.87 -9.57 -25.73
N PHE A 148 2.19 -9.00 -24.56
CA PHE A 148 2.69 -7.64 -24.46
C PHE A 148 3.72 -7.54 -23.34
N GLU A 149 4.92 -7.10 -23.70
CA GLU A 149 6.00 -6.81 -22.76
C GLU A 149 6.16 -5.30 -22.61
N PHE A 150 6.30 -4.86 -21.35
CA PHE A 150 6.56 -3.46 -21.03
C PHE A 150 8.07 -3.19 -21.13
N ASP A 151 8.56 -3.06 -22.36
CA ASP A 151 9.99 -3.13 -22.68
C ASP A 151 10.77 -1.81 -22.42
N ARG A 152 10.08 -0.68 -22.20
CA ARG A 152 10.75 0.64 -22.11
C ARG A 152 10.19 1.54 -21.00
N PRO A 153 10.37 1.15 -19.71
CA PRO A 153 10.10 2.09 -18.63
C PRO A 153 11.10 3.24 -18.70
N ALA A 154 10.60 4.47 -18.80
CA ALA A 154 11.39 5.69 -18.69
C ALA A 154 11.18 6.33 -17.32
N PRO A 155 12.21 6.97 -16.74
CA PRO A 155 12.03 7.74 -15.53
C PRO A 155 11.05 8.90 -15.78
N PRO A 156 10.37 9.41 -14.72
CA PRO A 156 9.58 10.63 -14.84
C PRO A 156 10.38 11.75 -15.51
N PRO A 157 9.78 12.53 -16.43
CA PRO A 157 10.50 13.59 -17.11
C PRO A 157 10.81 14.75 -16.16
N VAL A 158 11.95 15.41 -16.37
CA VAL A 158 12.23 16.69 -15.71
C VAL A 158 11.35 17.79 -16.30
N VAL A 159 11.16 18.86 -15.53
CA VAL A 159 10.38 20.02 -16.00
C VAL A 159 10.99 20.56 -17.28
N GLY A 160 10.17 20.65 -18.34
CA GLY A 160 10.57 21.17 -19.64
C GLY A 160 11.33 20.22 -20.56
N GLN A 161 11.55 18.95 -20.15
CA GLN A 161 12.37 17.98 -20.90
C GLN A 161 11.96 17.83 -22.37
N HIS A 162 10.65 17.80 -22.65
CA HIS A 162 10.11 17.56 -23.99
C HIS A 162 9.52 18.82 -24.64
N THR A 163 9.70 20.01 -24.06
CA THR A 163 9.08 21.25 -24.54
C THR A 163 9.47 21.56 -25.99
N VAL A 164 10.77 21.51 -26.30
CA VAL A 164 11.28 21.81 -27.66
C VAL A 164 10.86 20.74 -28.66
N GLU A 165 10.89 19.46 -28.26
CA GLU A 165 10.48 18.33 -29.09
C GLU A 165 9.01 18.46 -29.52
N VAL A 166 8.12 18.75 -28.58
CA VAL A 166 6.69 18.91 -28.86
C VAL A 166 6.41 20.14 -29.73
N LEU A 167 7.02 21.30 -29.41
CA LEU A 167 6.82 22.54 -30.16
C LEU A 167 7.25 22.41 -31.63
N LYS A 168 8.38 21.75 -31.89
CA LYS A 168 8.88 21.55 -33.26
C LYS A 168 8.21 20.38 -33.95
N GLY A 169 8.17 19.22 -33.29
CA GLY A 169 7.83 17.94 -33.90
C GLY A 169 6.33 17.71 -34.05
N ILE A 170 5.54 18.15 -33.06
CA ILE A 170 4.08 17.95 -33.06
C ILE A 170 3.36 19.20 -33.56
N LEU A 171 3.77 20.38 -33.06
CA LEU A 171 3.08 21.64 -33.34
C LEU A 171 3.65 22.39 -34.57
N GLY A 172 4.78 21.93 -35.13
CA GLY A 172 5.34 22.48 -36.36
C GLY A 172 5.90 23.90 -36.24
N TYR A 173 6.23 24.36 -35.03
CA TYR A 173 6.85 25.67 -34.85
C TYR A 173 8.26 25.68 -35.47
N ARG A 174 8.50 26.64 -36.36
CA ARG A 174 9.85 26.92 -36.89
C ARG A 174 10.68 27.67 -35.86
N SER A 175 12.01 27.62 -35.99
CA SER A 175 12.99 28.06 -34.99
C SER A 175 12.70 29.42 -34.34
N HIS A 176 12.19 30.37 -35.14
CA HIS A 176 11.93 31.75 -34.74
C HIS A 176 10.61 31.95 -33.98
N GLY A 177 9.73 30.96 -33.89
CA GLY A 177 8.40 31.12 -33.30
C GLY A 177 8.31 30.82 -31.80
N TYR A 178 9.23 30.01 -31.26
CA TYR A 178 9.22 29.63 -29.83
C TYR A 178 10.31 30.30 -28.99
N GLU A 179 11.35 30.88 -29.60
CA GLU A 179 12.28 31.80 -28.91
C GLU A 179 11.52 33.02 -28.37
N VAL A 180 10.60 33.56 -29.18
CA VAL A 180 9.69 34.66 -28.80
C VAL A 180 8.70 34.24 -27.71
N LEU A 181 8.24 32.98 -27.73
CA LEU A 181 7.42 32.45 -26.63
C LEU A 181 8.23 32.43 -25.34
N GLY A 182 9.50 32.02 -25.39
CA GLY A 182 10.43 32.05 -24.25
C GLY A 182 10.62 33.43 -23.62
N GLU A 183 10.61 34.48 -24.44
CA GLU A 183 10.76 35.88 -23.99
C GLU A 183 9.45 36.52 -23.51
N HIS A 184 8.30 36.11 -24.07
CA HIS A 184 6.98 36.63 -23.70
C HIS A 184 6.27 35.85 -22.58
N TRP A 185 6.71 34.62 -22.29
CA TRP A 185 6.08 33.76 -21.29
C TRP A 185 6.97 33.65 -20.02
N GLU A 186 6.46 34.13 -18.88
CA GLU A 186 7.00 33.80 -17.56
C GLU A 186 6.76 32.32 -17.19
N VAL A 187 7.14 31.37 -18.05
CA VAL A 187 6.86 29.97 -17.76
C VAL A 187 8.07 29.07 -18.02
N LEU A 188 9.17 29.62 -18.56
CA LEU A 188 10.50 29.05 -18.32
C LEU A 188 11.03 29.42 -16.92
N SER A 189 10.54 30.50 -16.31
CA SER A 189 11.02 31.01 -15.00
C SER A 189 10.20 30.52 -13.80
N CYS A 190 8.88 30.36 -13.96
CA CYS A 190 7.99 30.12 -12.81
C CYS A 190 8.13 28.73 -12.15
N PHE A 191 8.83 27.78 -12.78
CA PHE A 191 9.13 26.47 -12.18
C PHE A 191 10.57 26.32 -11.63
N GLN A 192 11.46 27.28 -11.88
CA GLN A 192 12.83 27.26 -11.30
C GLN A 192 12.89 27.91 -9.90
N PHE A 193 11.87 28.65 -9.49
CA PHE A 193 11.77 29.25 -8.14
C PHE A 193 10.67 28.57 -7.34
N GLY A 194 10.94 27.39 -6.78
CA GLY A 194 9.92 26.69 -6.00
C GLY A 194 10.34 25.46 -5.20
N PHE A 195 11.63 25.25 -4.92
CA PHE A 195 12.07 24.36 -3.83
C PHE A 195 13.45 24.83 -3.35
N ARG A 196 13.43 25.74 -2.38
CA ARG A 196 14.58 26.05 -1.52
C ARG A 196 14.11 25.98 -0.07
#